data_AF-A0AAW5EI36-F1
#
_entry.id   AF-A0AAW5EI36-F1
#
_cell.length_a   1.000
_cell.length_b   1.000
_cell.length_c   1.000
_cell.angle_alpha   90.00
_cell.angle_beta   90.00
_cell.angle_gamma   90.00
#
_symmetry.space_group_name_H-M   'P 1'
#
loop_
_entity.id
_entity.type
_entity.pdbx_description
1 polymer ?
#
loop_
_entity_poly.entity_id
_entity_poly.type
_entity_poly.pdbx_seq_one_letter_code
_entity_poly.pdbx_strand_id
1 'polypeptide(L)'
;LRHIDQTSFQEDSLRILRAVAFASRFDFKIADESLKLMQSMNIKDLSRDRINAELYKFFKSSKLEVGYKYLQELNMEKEIFGFDSAF
;
A
#
# COMPACT_ATOMS: atom_id res chain seq x y z
N LEU A 1 -1.47 -10.68 5.71
CA LEU A 1 -2.72 -10.23 5.03
C LEU A 1 -2.82 -10.93 3.68
N ARG A 2 -3.98 -11.51 3.33
CA ARG A 2 -4.21 -12.25 2.07
C ARG A 2 -5.49 -11.71 1.40
N HIS A 3 -5.47 -11.56 0.07
CA HIS A 3 -6.66 -11.16 -0.68
C HIS A 3 -7.69 -12.30 -0.76
N ILE A 4 -8.98 -11.97 -0.84
CA ILE A 4 -10.09 -12.95 -0.82
C ILE A 4 -10.52 -13.34 -2.24
N ASP A 5 -10.55 -12.39 -3.18
CA ASP A 5 -10.93 -12.60 -4.58
C ASP A 5 -10.11 -11.67 -5.49
N GLN A 6 -9.57 -12.20 -6.60
CA GLN A 6 -8.72 -11.47 -7.54
C GLN A 6 -9.52 -10.38 -8.27
N THR A 7 -10.76 -10.68 -8.67
CA THR A 7 -11.64 -9.75 -9.39
C THR A 7 -11.99 -8.54 -8.52
N SER A 8 -12.49 -8.75 -7.31
CA SER A 8 -12.81 -7.64 -6.39
C SER A 8 -11.56 -6.87 -5.92
N PHE A 9 -10.38 -7.49 -5.90
CA PHE A 9 -9.15 -6.81 -5.49
C PHE A 9 -8.66 -5.84 -6.56
N GLN A 10 -8.80 -6.18 -7.84
CA GLN A 10 -8.43 -5.29 -8.95
C GLN A 10 -9.34 -4.06 -9.05
N GLU A 11 -10.59 -4.14 -8.60
CA GLU A 11 -11.55 -3.02 -8.67
C GLU A 11 -11.35 -1.94 -7.60
N ASP A 12 -10.59 -2.21 -6.52
CA ASP A 12 -10.36 -1.25 -5.43
C ASP A 12 -8.87 -1.12 -5.12
N SER A 13 -8.17 -0.31 -5.93
CA SER A 13 -6.73 -0.02 -5.77
C SER A 13 -6.38 0.58 -4.40
N LEU A 14 -7.35 1.15 -3.68
CA LEU A 14 -7.20 1.64 -2.29
C LEU A 14 -6.78 0.51 -1.33
N ARG A 15 -7.07 -0.75 -1.66
CA ARG A 15 -6.65 -1.91 -0.87
C ARG A 15 -5.14 -2.05 -0.74
N ILE A 16 -4.38 -1.55 -1.71
CA ILE A 16 -2.92 -1.51 -1.64
C ILE A 16 -2.48 -0.64 -0.46
N LEU A 17 -2.99 0.59 -0.40
CA LEU A 17 -2.66 1.54 0.67
C LEU A 17 -3.16 1.08 2.04
N ARG A 18 -4.34 0.44 2.08
CA ARG A 18 -4.85 -0.19 3.32
C ARG A 18 -3.96 -1.33 3.79
N ALA A 19 -3.45 -2.16 2.88
CA ALA A 19 -2.57 -3.26 3.23
C ALA A 19 -1.25 -2.75 3.83
N VAL A 20 -0.68 -1.69 3.23
CA VAL A 20 0.49 -0.97 3.77
C VAL A 20 0.20 -0.42 5.17
N ALA A 21 -0.91 0.31 5.34
CA ALA A 21 -1.29 0.86 6.64
C ALA A 21 -1.51 -0.23 7.70
N PHE A 22 -2.08 -1.38 7.32
CA PHE A 22 -2.26 -2.52 8.22
C PHE A 22 -0.95 -3.20 8.58
N ALA A 23 -0.05 -3.41 7.61
CA ALA A 23 1.28 -3.95 7.87
C ALA A 23 2.03 -3.06 8.88
N SER A 24 1.96 -1.74 8.68
CA SER A 24 2.54 -0.73 9.56
C SER A 24 1.90 -0.66 10.95
N ARG A 25 0.59 -0.96 11.07
CA ARG A 25 -0.13 -0.91 12.34
C ARG A 25 0.03 -2.17 13.18
N PHE A 26 0.09 -3.33 12.54
CA PHE A 26 0.03 -4.61 13.21
C PHE A 26 1.31 -5.45 13.08
N ASP A 27 2.37 -4.89 12.49
CA ASP A 27 3.64 -5.59 12.26
C ASP A 27 3.46 -6.91 11.47
N PHE A 28 2.56 -6.86 10.47
CA PHE A 28 2.17 -8.05 9.72
C PHE A 28 2.89 -8.16 8.39
N LYS A 29 3.16 -9.41 8.00
CA LYS A 29 3.68 -9.73 6.67
C LYS A 29 2.54 -9.76 5.63
N ILE A 30 2.72 -9.06 4.50
CA ILE A 30 1.88 -9.23 3.33
C ILE A 30 2.30 -10.54 2.64
N ALA A 31 1.33 -11.40 2.30
CA ALA A 31 1.66 -12.66 1.62
C ALA A 31 2.26 -12.38 0.23
N ASP A 32 3.29 -13.12 -0.16
CA ASP A 32 4.06 -12.86 -1.39
C ASP A 32 3.17 -12.85 -2.65
N GLU A 33 2.17 -13.73 -2.72
CA GLU A 33 1.17 -13.74 -3.81
C GLU A 33 0.30 -12.48 -3.87
N SER A 34 -0.01 -11.89 -2.71
CA SER A 34 -0.78 -10.66 -2.62
C SER A 34 0.09 -9.47 -2.97
N LEU A 35 1.37 -9.49 -2.56
CA LEU A 35 2.34 -8.48 -2.96
C LEU A 35 2.54 -8.46 -4.48
N LYS A 36 2.71 -9.64 -5.10
CA LYS A 36 2.79 -9.78 -6.56
C LYS A 36 1.54 -9.25 -7.27
N LEU A 37 0.35 -9.54 -6.75
CA LEU A 37 -0.90 -9.00 -7.29
C LEU A 37 -0.91 -7.46 -7.19
N MET A 38 -0.57 -6.90 -6.02
CA MET A 38 -0.52 -5.45 -5.80
C MET A 38 0.48 -4.76 -6.73
N GLN A 39 1.64 -5.38 -7.02
CA GLN A 39 2.64 -4.87 -7.96
C GLN A 39 2.12 -4.76 -9.41
N SER A 40 1.12 -5.56 -9.78
CA SER A 40 0.50 -5.50 -11.11
C SER A 40 -0.56 -4.39 -11.25
N MET A 41 -0.87 -3.70 -10.15
CA MET A 41 -1.92 -2.69 -10.07
C MET A 41 -1.31 -1.29 -10.00
N ASN A 42 -2.15 -0.26 -10.24
CA ASN A 42 -1.79 1.13 -9.98
C ASN A 42 -2.89 1.81 -9.14
N ILE A 43 -2.56 2.94 -8.53
CA ILE A 43 -3.46 3.71 -7.68
C ILE A 43 -3.95 5.01 -8.35
N LYS A 44 -3.80 5.14 -9.68
CA LYS A 44 -4.04 6.40 -10.41
C LYS A 44 -5.53 6.78 -10.47
N ASP A 45 -6.41 5.81 -10.24
CA ASP A 45 -7.85 6.02 -10.10
C ASP A 45 -8.25 6.66 -8.77
N LEU A 46 -7.35 6.68 -7.77
CA LEU A 46 -7.63 7.24 -6.46
C LEU A 46 -7.48 8.76 -6.44
N SER A 47 -8.44 9.44 -5.81
CA SER A 47 -8.29 10.86 -5.49
C SER A 47 -7.22 11.07 -4.42
N ARG A 48 -6.60 12.26 -4.41
CA ARG A 48 -5.64 12.66 -3.37
C ARG A 48 -6.21 12.54 -1.96
N ASP A 49 -7.49 12.85 -1.77
CA ASP A 49 -8.15 12.72 -0.46
C ASP A 49 -8.21 11.27 0.03
N ARG A 50 -8.47 10.32 -0.88
CA ARG A 50 -8.47 8.89 -0.54
C ARG A 50 -7.07 8.40 -0.19
N ILE A 51 -6.06 8.82 -0.97
CA ILE A 51 -4.65 8.51 -0.68
C ILE A 51 -4.27 9.07 0.70
N ASN A 52 -4.54 10.37 0.93
CA ASN A 52 -4.24 11.05 2.18
C ASN A 52 -4.94 10.40 3.38
N ALA A 53 -6.19 9.96 3.24
CA ALA A 53 -6.91 9.28 4.31
C ALA A 53 -6.23 7.99 4.77
N GLU A 54 -5.64 7.21 3.86
CA GLU A 54 -4.86 6.02 4.22
C GLU A 54 -3.46 6.39 4.74
N LEU A 55 -2.81 7.41 4.19
CA LEU A 55 -1.55 7.93 4.70
C LEU A 55 -1.67 8.42 6.15
N TYR A 56 -2.75 9.12 6.51
CA TYR A 56 -2.99 9.53 7.90
C TYR A 56 -3.07 8.34 8.86
N LYS A 57 -3.62 7.20 8.42
CA LYS A 57 -3.66 5.98 9.23
C LYS A 57 -2.28 5.33 9.32
N PHE A 58 -1.56 5.29 8.19
CA PHE A 58 -0.17 4.83 8.13
C PHE A 58 0.72 5.64 9.09
N PHE A 59 0.73 6.96 9.01
CA PHE A 59 1.55 7.83 9.86
C PHE A 59 1.19 7.77 11.36
N LYS A 60 -0.02 7.33 11.71
CA LYS A 60 -0.43 7.10 13.12
C LYS A 60 -0.03 5.71 13.65
N SER A 61 0.55 4.86 12.81
CA SER A 61 0.92 3.50 13.21
C SER A 61 2.24 3.46 13.98
N SER A 62 2.46 2.36 14.71
CA SER A 62 3.63 2.17 15.57
C SER A 62 4.85 1.56 14.84
N LYS A 63 4.69 1.01 13.64
CA LYS A 63 5.74 0.34 12.85
C LYS A 63 5.88 0.93 11.44
N LEU A 64 6.14 2.24 11.36
CA LEU A 64 6.25 2.98 10.09
C LEU A 64 7.27 2.36 9.14
N GLU A 65 8.38 1.86 9.67
CA GLU A 65 9.43 1.19 8.92
C GLU A 65 8.93 -0.03 8.15
N VAL A 66 7.98 -0.78 8.72
CA VAL A 66 7.39 -1.97 8.09
C VAL A 66 6.49 -1.57 6.92
N GLY A 67 5.60 -0.59 7.13
CA GLY A 67 4.77 -0.10 6.03
C GLY A 67 5.58 0.61 4.95
N TYR A 68 6.60 1.39 5.31
CA TYR A 68 7.46 2.06 4.36
C TYR A 68 8.24 1.07 3.49
N LYS A 69 8.75 -0.03 4.07
CA LYS A 69 9.35 -1.12 3.29
C LYS A 69 8.40 -1.67 2.23
N TYR A 70 7.11 -1.85 2.55
CA TYR A 70 6.14 -2.29 1.54
C TYR A 70 5.85 -1.22 0.49
N LEU A 71 5.87 0.07 0.82
CA LEU A 71 5.75 1.13 -0.19
C LEU A 71 6.89 1.08 -1.21
N GLN A 72 8.12 0.79 -0.75
CA GLN A 72 9.28 0.59 -1.60
C GLN A 72 9.13 -0.67 -2.46
N GLU A 73 8.78 -1.82 -1.86
CA GLU A 73 8.58 -3.08 -2.61
C GLU A 73 7.46 -3.00 -3.66
N LEU A 74 6.49 -2.10 -3.44
CA LEU A 74 5.39 -1.83 -4.36
C LEU A 74 5.68 -0.70 -5.36
N ASN A 75 6.84 -0.02 -5.26
CA ASN A 75 7.22 1.15 -6.07
C ASN A 75 6.16 2.28 -6.06
N MET A 76 5.51 2.51 -4.93
CA MET A 76 4.38 3.45 -4.81
C MET A 76 4.82 4.88 -4.46
N GLU A 77 6.10 5.11 -4.14
CA GLU A 77 6.61 6.37 -3.62
C GLU A 77 6.48 7.52 -4.62
N LYS A 78 6.72 7.23 -5.91
CA LYS A 78 6.56 8.22 -6.99
C LYS A 78 5.11 8.71 -7.09
N GLU A 79 4.15 7.80 -7.06
CA GLU A 79 2.73 8.13 -7.21
C GLU A 79 2.17 8.84 -5.96
N ILE A 80 2.68 8.50 -4.78
CA ILE A 80 2.18 9.06 -3.51
C ILE A 80 2.88 10.39 -3.16
N PHE A 81 4.20 10.44 -3.28
CA PHE A 81 5.01 11.55 -2.78
C PHE A 81 5.65 12.40 -3.90
N GLY A 82 5.59 11.95 -5.15
CA GLY A 82 6.13 12.70 -6.28
C GLY A 82 7.65 12.64 -6.42
N PHE A 83 8.32 11.70 -5.74
CA PHE A 83 9.75 11.46 -5.89
C PHE A 83 10.04 9.98 -6.12
N ASP A 84 11.09 9.69 -6.88
CA ASP A 84 11.64 8.35 -6.98
C ASP A 84 12.61 8.15 -5.81
N SER A 85 12.44 7.07 -5.04
CA SER A 85 13.39 6.74 -3.98
C SER A 85 14.70 6.29 -4.60
N ALA A 86 15.74 7.09 -4.37
CA ALA A 86 17.11 6.78 -4.73
C ALA A 86 17.80 6.13 -3.52
N PHE A 87 17.51 4.85 -3.27
CA PHE A 87 18.24 4.04 -2.30
C PHE A 87 18.56 2.67 -2.87
#